data_AF-A0A974YHQ2-F1
#
_entry.id   AF-A0A974YHQ2-F1
#
_cell.length_a   1.000
_cell.length_b   1.000
_cell.length_c   1.000
_cell.angle_alpha   90.00
_cell.angle_beta   90.00
_cell.angle_gamma   90.00
#
_symmetry.space_group_name_H-M   'P 1'
#
loop_
_entity.id
_entity.type
_entity.pdbx_description
1 polymer ?
#
loop_
_entity_poly.entity_id
_entity_poly.type
_entity_poly.pdbx_seq_one_letter_code
_entity_poly.pdbx_strand_id
1 'polypeptide(L)'
;MDYVEVLFSQFRPQIDALYKEICQEAQVEESTTPLAIMARSFNLKRHEAEFAAVIDPSRVWVTWNGLASLWAFSHAVIRIGREMFEAQRAADASAPPPTLPIAGEVEVGLHLFTLSLRLAKNKFDQWVDWAPLPDTSATSESERAGNELFLRALGWILRHELGHHVLNHHESRRGIPEHNKQQEFEADEFANNLIKADYSAEAGRLLGTKPKPPEIELERRALATFVGLTWVAQFELSPHGESSTHPDTASRIARTFELLALADDSFSAEMLSYVVKVLIDPEGEWPPREDSPTAADGAIEAMIRLTRHISEMRG
;
A
#
# COMPACT_ATOMS: atom_id res chain seq x y z
N MET A 1 -19.88 -8.81 18.73
CA MET A 1 -19.43 -8.23 17.44
C MET A 1 -18.37 -7.22 17.81
N ASP A 2 -17.19 -7.32 17.20
CA ASP A 2 -16.09 -6.40 17.48
C ASP A 2 -16.43 -4.99 16.96
N TYR A 3 -15.93 -3.94 17.59
CA TYR A 3 -16.28 -2.56 17.21
C TYR A 3 -15.80 -2.20 15.79
N VAL A 4 -14.60 -2.67 15.38
CA VAL A 4 -14.10 -2.51 14.00
C VAL A 4 -15.00 -3.23 13.01
N GLU A 5 -15.41 -4.45 13.36
CA GLU A 5 -16.26 -5.27 12.51
C GLU A 5 -17.55 -4.52 12.20
N VAL A 6 -18.17 -3.89 13.20
CA VAL A 6 -19.36 -3.07 12.99
C VAL A 6 -19.06 -1.90 12.04
N LEU A 7 -17.99 -1.13 12.30
CA LEU A 7 -17.62 0.02 11.48
C LEU A 7 -17.31 -0.31 10.03
N PHE A 8 -16.59 -1.41 9.79
CA PHE A 8 -16.13 -1.82 8.46
C PHE A 8 -17.06 -2.80 7.75
N SER A 9 -18.09 -3.32 8.44
CA SER A 9 -19.09 -4.22 7.84
C SER A 9 -19.77 -3.64 6.60
N GLN A 10 -19.91 -2.33 6.52
CA GLN A 10 -20.44 -1.64 5.34
C GLN A 10 -19.57 -1.80 4.08
N PHE A 11 -18.25 -2.02 4.24
CA PHE A 11 -17.34 -2.31 3.12
C PHE A 11 -17.42 -3.78 2.69
N ARG A 12 -18.02 -4.66 3.50
CA ARG A 12 -18.06 -6.10 3.24
C ARG A 12 -18.56 -6.46 1.83
N PRO A 13 -19.68 -5.89 1.33
CA PRO A 13 -20.15 -6.20 -0.03
C PRO A 13 -19.16 -5.80 -1.13
N GLN A 14 -18.45 -4.68 -0.96
CA GLN A 14 -17.44 -4.22 -1.92
C GLN A 14 -16.20 -5.13 -1.88
N ILE A 15 -15.79 -5.58 -0.70
CA ILE A 15 -14.65 -6.47 -0.51
C ILE A 15 -14.96 -7.86 -1.08
N ASP A 16 -16.15 -8.42 -0.82
CA ASP A 16 -16.55 -9.72 -1.37
C ASP A 16 -16.64 -9.66 -2.91
N ALA A 17 -17.19 -8.57 -3.46
CA ALA A 17 -17.23 -8.36 -4.91
C ALA A 17 -15.83 -8.25 -5.52
N LEU A 18 -14.94 -7.46 -4.90
CA LEU A 18 -13.55 -7.33 -5.30
C LEU A 18 -12.82 -8.68 -5.27
N TYR A 19 -12.98 -9.47 -4.21
CA TYR A 19 -12.34 -10.78 -4.12
C TYR A 19 -12.84 -11.74 -5.20
N LYS A 20 -14.14 -11.72 -5.48
CA LYS A 20 -14.73 -12.50 -6.57
C LYS A 20 -14.16 -12.12 -7.93
N GLU A 21 -13.98 -10.83 -8.21
CA GLU A 21 -13.32 -10.36 -9.43
C GLU A 21 -11.87 -10.84 -9.52
N ILE A 22 -11.13 -10.76 -8.40
CA ILE A 22 -9.75 -11.27 -8.31
C ILE A 22 -9.68 -12.77 -8.60
N CYS A 23 -10.56 -13.57 -8.01
CA CYS A 23 -10.65 -15.00 -8.30
C CYS A 23 -10.93 -15.28 -9.78
N GLN A 24 -11.81 -14.49 -10.42
CA GLN A 24 -12.10 -14.63 -11.85
C GLN A 24 -10.89 -14.30 -12.73
N GLU A 25 -10.19 -13.20 -12.44
CA GLU A 25 -8.95 -12.82 -13.13
C GLU A 25 -7.87 -13.90 -13.00
N ALA A 26 -7.72 -14.45 -11.80
CA ALA A 26 -6.76 -15.51 -11.48
C ALA A 26 -7.21 -16.91 -11.95
N GLN A 27 -8.43 -17.06 -12.47
CA GLN A 27 -9.03 -18.34 -12.85
C GLN A 27 -9.09 -19.35 -11.69
N VAL A 28 -9.36 -18.87 -10.47
CA VAL A 28 -9.52 -19.67 -9.25
C VAL A 28 -10.97 -19.68 -8.83
N GLU A 29 -11.48 -20.84 -8.40
CA GLU A 29 -12.82 -20.92 -7.80
C GLU A 29 -12.80 -20.40 -6.36
N GLU A 30 -13.63 -19.41 -6.04
CA GLU A 30 -13.75 -18.83 -4.69
C GLU A 30 -14.04 -19.89 -3.62
N SER A 31 -14.79 -20.95 -3.97
CA SER A 31 -15.10 -22.08 -3.08
C SER A 31 -13.86 -22.86 -2.61
N THR A 32 -12.78 -22.85 -3.40
CA THR A 32 -11.55 -23.58 -3.10
C THR A 32 -10.59 -22.79 -2.23
N THR A 33 -10.60 -21.46 -2.37
CA THR A 33 -9.79 -20.52 -1.60
C THR A 33 -10.69 -19.35 -1.18
N PRO A 34 -11.57 -19.53 -0.18
CA PRO A 34 -12.50 -18.48 0.22
C PRO A 34 -11.78 -17.33 0.94
N LEU A 35 -12.36 -16.13 0.86
CA LEU A 35 -11.96 -15.01 1.70
C LEU A 35 -12.54 -15.16 3.11
N ALA A 36 -11.69 -15.14 4.12
CA ALA A 36 -12.06 -15.17 5.52
C ALA A 36 -11.68 -13.85 6.20
N ILE A 37 -12.67 -12.99 6.45
CA ILE A 37 -12.50 -11.76 7.24
C ILE A 37 -12.79 -12.05 8.71
N MET A 38 -11.77 -11.87 9.55
CA MET A 38 -11.75 -12.38 10.93
C MET A 38 -11.39 -11.27 11.92
N ALA A 39 -11.84 -11.39 13.17
CA ALA A 39 -11.44 -10.45 14.21
C ALA A 39 -9.97 -10.59 14.61
N ARG A 40 -9.41 -11.80 14.54
CA ARG A 40 -8.09 -12.12 15.09
C ARG A 40 -7.17 -12.67 14.02
N SER A 41 -5.88 -12.37 14.17
CA SER A 41 -4.81 -12.96 13.37
C SER A 41 -4.85 -14.49 13.49
N PHE A 42 -4.65 -15.20 12.38
CA PHE A 42 -4.45 -16.62 12.31
C PHE A 42 -3.24 -17.06 13.13
N ASN A 43 -2.10 -16.37 13.03
CA ASN A 43 -0.87 -16.80 13.71
C ASN A 43 -0.87 -16.50 15.21
N LEU A 44 -1.17 -15.26 15.59
CA LEU A 44 -1.00 -14.78 16.97
C LEU A 44 -2.29 -14.87 17.82
N LYS A 45 -3.41 -15.26 17.20
CA LYS A 45 -4.75 -15.37 17.83
C LYS A 45 -5.16 -14.13 18.64
N ARG A 46 -4.70 -12.93 18.24
CA ARG A 46 -5.02 -11.62 18.84
C ARG A 46 -5.55 -10.65 17.79
N HIS A 47 -6.14 -9.53 18.19
CA HIS A 47 -6.60 -8.48 17.26
C HIS A 47 -5.37 -7.72 16.76
N GLU A 48 -4.85 -8.11 15.61
CA GLU A 48 -3.67 -7.54 14.96
C GLU A 48 -3.92 -7.54 13.46
N ALA A 49 -3.31 -6.59 12.75
CA ALA A 49 -3.41 -6.56 11.31
C ALA A 49 -2.65 -7.75 10.71
N GLU A 50 -3.33 -8.47 9.84
CA GLU A 50 -2.81 -9.64 9.14
C GLU A 50 -3.60 -9.82 7.85
N PHE A 51 -2.86 -10.01 6.76
CA PHE A 51 -3.27 -10.57 5.49
C PHE A 51 -2.37 -11.79 5.29
N ALA A 52 -2.96 -12.95 5.02
CA ALA A 52 -2.21 -14.19 4.94
C ALA A 52 -2.90 -15.24 4.06
N ALA A 53 -2.09 -15.96 3.29
CA ALA A 53 -2.48 -17.19 2.62
C ALA A 53 -2.40 -18.38 3.60
N VAL A 54 -3.56 -18.88 4.05
CA VAL A 54 -3.64 -20.03 4.95
C VAL A 54 -3.91 -21.30 4.16
N ILE A 55 -2.96 -22.22 4.11
CA ILE A 55 -3.00 -23.42 3.24
C ILE A 55 -3.95 -24.51 3.73
N ASP A 56 -4.05 -24.71 5.05
CA ASP A 56 -4.91 -25.76 5.64
C ASP A 56 -5.70 -25.22 6.84
N PRO A 57 -7.02 -25.02 6.71
CA PRO A 57 -7.82 -25.11 5.47
C PRO A 57 -7.57 -23.93 4.52
N SER A 58 -7.45 -24.19 3.21
CA SER A 58 -7.21 -23.17 2.16
C SER A 58 -8.14 -21.98 2.29
N ARG A 59 -7.57 -20.77 2.38
CA ARG A 59 -8.28 -19.47 2.40
C ARG A 59 -7.29 -18.31 2.31
N VAL A 60 -7.80 -17.17 1.83
CA VAL A 60 -7.17 -15.88 2.09
C VAL A 60 -7.72 -15.35 3.40
N TRP A 61 -6.85 -15.18 4.39
CA TRP A 61 -7.18 -14.68 5.72
C TRP A 61 -6.91 -13.19 5.81
N VAL A 62 -7.90 -12.43 6.25
CA VAL A 62 -7.80 -10.99 6.46
C VAL A 62 -8.38 -10.65 7.82
N THR A 63 -7.75 -9.73 8.52
CA THR A 63 -8.27 -9.22 9.79
C THR A 63 -9.00 -7.89 9.64
N TRP A 64 -10.01 -7.64 10.46
CA TRP A 64 -10.67 -6.33 10.53
C TRP A 64 -9.67 -5.20 10.83
N ASN A 65 -8.67 -5.45 11.67
CA ASN A 65 -7.57 -4.50 11.93
C ASN A 65 -6.71 -4.26 10.69
N GLY A 66 -6.44 -5.28 9.87
CA GLY A 66 -5.74 -5.13 8.60
C GLY A 66 -6.50 -4.21 7.65
N LEU A 67 -7.81 -4.44 7.48
CA LEU A 67 -8.67 -3.59 6.67
C LEU A 67 -8.71 -2.14 7.19
N ALA A 68 -8.87 -1.96 8.50
CA ALA A 68 -8.93 -0.65 9.11
C ALA A 68 -7.61 0.11 9.01
N SER A 69 -6.48 -0.58 9.23
CA SER A 69 -5.15 -0.02 9.12
C SER A 69 -4.85 0.43 7.69
N LEU A 70 -5.18 -0.42 6.71
CA LEU A 70 -5.01 -0.11 5.29
C LEU A 70 -5.91 1.06 4.87
N TRP A 71 -7.17 1.08 5.29
CA TRP A 71 -8.09 2.18 5.01
C TRP A 71 -7.56 3.52 5.54
N ALA A 72 -7.13 3.55 6.81
CA ALA A 72 -6.56 4.76 7.41
C ALA A 72 -5.29 5.21 6.65
N PHE A 73 -4.46 4.26 6.24
CA PHE A 73 -3.27 4.54 5.44
C PHE A 73 -3.60 5.15 4.07
N SER A 74 -4.51 4.52 3.32
CA SER A 74 -4.91 5.02 2.00
C SER A 74 -5.51 6.42 2.06
N HIS A 75 -6.33 6.71 3.06
CA HIS A 75 -6.83 8.07 3.27
C HIS A 75 -5.71 9.06 3.63
N ALA A 76 -4.75 8.66 4.47
CA ALA A 76 -3.60 9.50 4.78
C ALA A 76 -2.79 9.86 3.52
N VAL A 77 -2.54 8.87 2.64
CA VAL A 77 -1.82 9.06 1.38
C VAL A 77 -2.52 10.07 0.48
N ILE A 78 -3.84 9.99 0.32
CA ILE A 78 -4.59 10.96 -0.49
C ILE A 78 -4.51 12.37 0.10
N ARG A 79 -4.78 12.49 1.40
CA ARG A 79 -4.92 13.80 2.06
C ARG A 79 -3.59 14.55 2.17
N ILE A 80 -2.49 13.84 2.41
CA ILE A 80 -1.16 14.45 2.45
C ILE A 80 -0.59 14.58 1.03
N GLY A 81 -0.66 13.51 0.25
CA GLY A 81 0.00 13.44 -1.05
C GLY A 81 -0.59 14.41 -2.08
N ARG A 82 -1.90 14.68 -2.04
CA ARG A 82 -2.51 15.71 -2.90
C ARG A 82 -1.95 17.10 -2.60
N GLU A 83 -1.90 17.48 -1.32
CA GLU A 83 -1.38 18.79 -0.90
C GLU A 83 0.11 18.93 -1.26
N MET A 84 0.89 17.85 -1.08
CA MET A 84 2.30 17.77 -1.52
C MET A 84 2.44 17.95 -3.04
N PHE A 85 1.62 17.24 -3.79
CA PHE A 85 1.60 17.30 -5.25
C PHE A 85 1.26 18.70 -5.76
N GLU A 86 0.21 19.32 -5.21
CA GLU A 86 -0.25 20.66 -5.60
C GLU A 86 0.77 21.74 -5.21
N ALA A 87 1.32 21.68 -3.99
CA ALA A 87 2.34 22.62 -3.53
C ALA A 87 3.59 22.60 -4.42
N GLN A 88 4.04 21.42 -4.86
CA GLN A 88 5.22 21.36 -5.74
C GLN A 88 5.02 21.94 -7.13
N ARG A 89 3.78 21.93 -7.63
CA ARG A 89 3.45 22.53 -8.93
C ARG A 89 3.26 24.03 -8.84
N ALA A 90 2.86 24.53 -7.67
CA ALA A 90 2.76 25.95 -7.38
C ALA A 90 4.12 26.59 -7.04
N ALA A 91 5.11 25.80 -6.62
CA ALA A 91 6.43 26.27 -6.24
C ALA A 91 7.24 26.79 -7.44
N ASP A 92 7.98 27.89 -7.21
CA ASP A 92 9.00 28.37 -8.13
C ASP A 92 10.16 27.37 -8.16
N ALA A 93 10.52 26.88 -9.36
CA ALA A 93 11.59 25.91 -9.54
C ALA A 93 12.96 26.42 -9.07
N SER A 94 13.14 27.75 -8.97
CA SER A 94 14.36 28.39 -8.49
C SER A 94 14.36 28.71 -6.99
N ALA A 95 13.25 28.45 -6.30
CA ALA A 95 13.10 28.66 -4.86
C ALA A 95 13.35 27.36 -4.07
N PRO A 96 13.61 27.46 -2.75
CA PRO A 96 13.62 26.29 -1.88
C PRO A 96 12.32 25.50 -1.96
N PRO A 97 12.33 24.18 -1.65
CA PRO A 97 11.12 23.39 -1.67
C PRO A 97 9.99 23.98 -0.81
N PRO A 98 8.73 23.85 -1.24
CA PRO A 98 7.59 24.42 -0.55
C PRO A 98 7.43 23.81 0.85
N THR A 99 7.09 24.66 1.80
CA THR A 99 6.68 24.22 3.14
C THR A 99 5.16 24.05 3.17
N LEU A 100 4.70 22.92 3.72
CA LEU A 100 3.28 22.65 3.89
C LEU A 100 2.87 22.91 5.34
N PRO A 101 1.87 23.76 5.59
CA PRO A 101 1.34 23.90 6.95
C PRO A 101 0.64 22.60 7.37
N ILE A 102 0.87 22.18 8.61
CA ILE A 102 0.12 21.09 9.24
C ILE A 102 -1.23 21.65 9.68
N ALA A 103 -2.17 21.68 8.75
CA ALA A 103 -3.55 22.11 8.98
C ALA A 103 -4.49 21.44 7.97
N GLY A 104 -5.79 21.40 8.28
CA GLY A 104 -6.81 20.90 7.35
C GLY A 104 -6.57 19.45 6.94
N GLU A 105 -6.57 19.17 5.63
CA GLU A 105 -6.41 17.82 5.09
C GLU A 105 -5.07 17.17 5.48
N VAL A 106 -3.98 17.95 5.54
CA VAL A 106 -2.65 17.44 5.95
C VAL A 106 -2.68 16.95 7.40
N GLU A 107 -3.28 17.72 8.30
CA GLU A 107 -3.42 17.35 9.72
C GLU A 107 -4.27 16.08 9.88
N VAL A 108 -5.41 16.00 9.19
CA VAL A 108 -6.26 14.81 9.18
C VAL A 108 -5.50 13.59 8.64
N GLY A 109 -4.73 13.78 7.56
CA GLY A 109 -3.91 12.72 6.98
C GLY A 109 -2.84 12.21 7.95
N LEU A 110 -2.14 13.08 8.66
CA LEU A 110 -1.13 12.68 9.66
C LEU A 110 -1.75 11.94 10.86
N HIS A 111 -2.95 12.35 11.27
CA HIS A 111 -3.72 11.64 12.28
C HIS A 111 -4.12 10.23 11.82
N LEU A 112 -4.60 10.09 10.57
CA LEU A 112 -4.95 8.80 9.98
C LEU A 112 -3.73 7.90 9.77
N PHE A 113 -2.60 8.49 9.40
CA PHE A 113 -1.32 7.78 9.33
C PHE A 113 -0.93 7.20 10.70
N THR A 114 -1.01 8.01 11.75
CA THR A 114 -0.79 7.57 13.14
C THR A 114 -1.77 6.47 13.55
N LEU A 115 -3.04 6.60 13.16
CA LEU A 115 -4.05 5.56 13.40
C LEU A 115 -3.71 4.25 12.68
N SER A 116 -3.27 4.31 11.42
CA SER A 116 -2.84 3.14 10.65
C SER A 116 -1.76 2.34 11.37
N LEU A 117 -0.71 3.02 11.85
CA LEU A 117 0.37 2.41 12.62
C LEU A 117 -0.12 1.75 13.92
N ARG A 118 -1.05 2.40 14.62
CA ARG A 118 -1.65 1.84 15.85
C ARG A 118 -2.47 0.58 15.56
N LEU A 119 -3.26 0.61 14.48
CA LEU A 119 -4.08 -0.50 14.02
C LEU A 119 -3.25 -1.69 13.54
N ALA A 120 -2.10 -1.41 12.91
CA ALA A 120 -1.18 -2.44 12.45
C ALA A 120 -0.60 -3.26 13.62
N LYS A 121 -0.22 -2.58 14.73
CA LYS A 121 0.62 -3.16 15.78
C LYS A 121 -0.11 -3.71 17.01
N ASN A 122 -1.36 -3.30 17.27
CA ASN A 122 -1.93 -3.43 18.61
C ASN A 122 -3.30 -4.12 18.69
N LYS A 123 -3.59 -4.67 19.87
CA LYS A 123 -4.94 -5.11 20.29
C LYS A 123 -5.86 -3.89 20.25
N PHE A 124 -6.61 -3.79 19.17
CA PHE A 124 -7.71 -2.87 19.04
C PHE A 124 -8.76 -3.13 20.14
N ASP A 125 -9.07 -2.11 20.92
CA ASP A 125 -10.16 -2.10 21.90
C ASP A 125 -11.30 -1.14 21.50
N GLN A 126 -11.00 -0.03 20.80
CA GLN A 126 -12.00 0.92 20.27
C GLN A 126 -11.47 1.83 19.15
N TRP A 127 -12.37 2.32 18.29
CA TRP A 127 -12.06 3.39 17.33
C TRP A 127 -11.85 4.70 18.07
N VAL A 128 -11.13 5.63 17.45
CA VAL A 128 -10.80 6.92 18.06
C VAL A 128 -11.81 7.97 17.64
N ASP A 129 -12.28 8.79 18.59
CA ASP A 129 -13.32 9.79 18.35
C ASP A 129 -12.88 10.95 17.45
N TRP A 130 -11.57 11.13 17.26
CA TRP A 130 -11.00 12.18 16.41
C TRP A 130 -10.80 11.76 14.95
N ALA A 131 -10.90 10.46 14.64
CA ALA A 131 -10.73 10.00 13.27
C ALA A 131 -12.07 9.97 12.54
N PRO A 132 -12.10 10.30 11.23
CA PRO A 132 -13.29 10.10 10.43
C PRO A 132 -13.74 8.64 10.50
N LEU A 133 -15.05 8.44 10.55
CA LEU A 133 -15.61 7.09 10.47
C LEU A 133 -15.47 6.58 9.03
N PRO A 134 -15.23 5.27 8.85
CA PRO A 134 -15.37 4.67 7.53
C PRO A 134 -16.79 4.93 7.01
N ASP A 135 -16.91 5.33 5.75
CA ASP A 135 -18.19 5.58 5.10
C ASP A 135 -18.08 5.24 3.61
N THR A 136 -18.79 4.20 3.15
CA THR A 136 -18.80 3.80 1.74
C THR A 136 -19.59 4.75 0.85
N SER A 137 -20.42 5.60 1.44
CA SER A 137 -21.29 6.58 0.77
C SER A 137 -20.74 8.00 0.78
N ALA A 138 -19.50 8.18 1.23
CA ALA A 138 -18.87 9.47 1.38
C ALA A 138 -18.93 10.32 0.09
N THR A 139 -19.21 11.62 0.26
CA THR A 139 -19.44 12.55 -0.86
C THR A 139 -18.39 13.63 -0.98
N SER A 140 -17.47 13.77 -0.03
CA SER A 140 -16.30 14.63 -0.22
C SER A 140 -15.32 13.98 -1.20
N GLU A 141 -14.53 14.80 -1.90
CA GLU A 141 -13.55 14.30 -2.88
C GLU A 141 -12.45 13.47 -2.21
N SER A 142 -11.87 13.96 -1.11
CA SER A 142 -10.83 13.26 -0.36
C SER A 142 -11.30 11.91 0.16
N GLU A 143 -12.53 11.82 0.68
CA GLU A 143 -13.03 10.54 1.20
C GLU A 143 -13.31 9.53 0.09
N ARG A 144 -13.89 9.97 -1.04
CA ARG A 144 -14.08 9.09 -2.20
C ARG A 144 -12.75 8.57 -2.73
N ALA A 145 -11.77 9.47 -2.90
CA ALA A 145 -10.45 9.10 -3.38
C ALA A 145 -9.73 8.17 -2.39
N GLY A 146 -9.86 8.41 -1.09
CA GLY A 146 -9.31 7.54 -0.04
C GLY A 146 -9.93 6.15 -0.05
N ASN A 147 -11.26 6.04 -0.23
CA ASN A 147 -11.95 4.76 -0.35
C ASN A 147 -11.59 4.02 -1.64
N GLU A 148 -11.48 4.73 -2.77
CA GLU A 148 -11.05 4.13 -4.03
C GLU A 148 -9.62 3.57 -3.91
N LEU A 149 -8.70 4.36 -3.34
CA LEU A 149 -7.33 3.93 -3.12
C LEU A 149 -7.25 2.74 -2.15
N PHE A 150 -8.06 2.75 -1.08
CA PHE A 150 -8.17 1.63 -0.14
C PHE A 150 -8.59 0.34 -0.84
N LEU A 151 -9.67 0.34 -1.62
CA LEU A 151 -10.16 -0.85 -2.30
C LEU A 151 -9.16 -1.35 -3.35
N ARG A 152 -8.47 -0.45 -4.07
CA ARG A 152 -7.44 -0.84 -5.04
C ARG A 152 -6.20 -1.43 -4.35
N ALA A 153 -5.73 -0.83 -3.26
CA ALA A 153 -4.59 -1.33 -2.49
C ALA A 153 -4.92 -2.69 -1.85
N LEU A 154 -6.13 -2.83 -1.30
CA LEU A 154 -6.64 -4.12 -0.84
C LEU A 154 -6.66 -5.14 -1.98
N GLY A 155 -7.08 -4.74 -3.17
CA GLY A 155 -7.09 -5.60 -4.34
C GLY A 155 -5.71 -6.12 -4.74
N TRP A 156 -4.64 -5.32 -4.56
CA TRP A 156 -3.27 -5.80 -4.74
C TRP A 156 -2.88 -6.82 -3.67
N ILE A 157 -3.11 -6.51 -2.39
CA ILE A 157 -2.79 -7.43 -1.27
C ILE A 157 -3.53 -8.77 -1.43
N LEU A 158 -4.82 -8.75 -1.76
CA LEU A 158 -5.60 -9.97 -1.97
C LEU A 158 -5.09 -10.79 -3.17
N ARG A 159 -4.61 -10.15 -4.24
CA ARG A 159 -3.95 -10.85 -5.35
C ARG A 159 -2.62 -11.47 -4.92
N HIS A 160 -1.85 -10.79 -4.07
CA HIS A 160 -0.61 -11.32 -3.50
C HIS A 160 -0.89 -12.58 -2.66
N GLU A 161 -1.85 -12.51 -1.72
CA GLU A 161 -2.23 -13.67 -0.91
C GLU A 161 -2.81 -14.83 -1.75
N LEU A 162 -3.61 -14.51 -2.77
CA LEU A 162 -4.10 -15.53 -3.71
C LEU A 162 -2.95 -16.13 -4.53
N GLY A 163 -1.93 -15.33 -4.88
CA GLY A 163 -0.73 -15.77 -5.57
C GLY A 163 0.00 -16.86 -4.81
N HIS A 164 0.13 -16.75 -3.48
CA HIS A 164 0.68 -17.83 -2.66
C HIS A 164 -0.09 -19.14 -2.81
N HIS A 165 -1.42 -19.11 -2.94
CA HIS A 165 -2.22 -20.32 -3.19
C HIS A 165 -2.02 -20.86 -4.60
N VAL A 166 -2.10 -20.00 -5.62
CA VAL A 166 -1.99 -20.37 -7.03
C VAL A 166 -0.63 -21.00 -7.35
N LEU A 167 0.42 -20.43 -6.77
CA LEU A 167 1.80 -20.87 -6.96
C LEU A 167 2.19 -22.01 -6.02
N ASN A 168 1.25 -22.50 -5.19
CA ASN A 168 1.47 -23.55 -4.20
C ASN A 168 2.66 -23.23 -3.27
N HIS A 169 2.75 -21.97 -2.83
CA HIS A 169 3.67 -21.56 -1.80
C HIS A 169 3.24 -22.19 -0.48
N HIS A 170 4.21 -22.68 0.30
CA HIS A 170 3.94 -23.30 1.59
C HIS A 170 4.51 -22.43 2.70
N GLU A 171 3.74 -22.24 3.78
CA GLU A 171 4.25 -21.78 5.08
C GLU A 171 5.29 -22.78 5.58
N SER A 172 6.49 -22.75 5.04
CA SER A 172 7.55 -23.60 5.52
C SER A 172 8.08 -22.94 6.81
N ARG A 173 7.45 -23.29 7.95
CA ARG A 173 7.97 -23.02 9.31
C ARG A 173 9.38 -23.61 9.54
N ARG A 174 9.92 -24.34 8.55
CA ARG A 174 11.26 -24.92 8.46
C ARG A 174 11.96 -24.62 7.13
N GLY A 175 11.47 -23.61 6.40
CA GLY A 175 11.99 -23.20 5.11
C GLY A 175 13.41 -22.69 5.19
N ILE A 176 14.11 -22.85 4.08
CA ILE A 176 15.33 -22.08 3.84
C ILE A 176 14.86 -20.61 3.69
N PRO A 177 15.35 -19.66 4.51
CA PRO A 177 14.88 -18.28 4.50
C PRO A 177 14.82 -17.64 3.11
N GLU A 178 15.80 -17.95 2.26
CA GLU A 178 15.86 -17.51 0.86
C GLU A 178 14.68 -17.99 0.01
N HIS A 179 14.18 -19.20 0.26
CA HIS A 179 13.01 -19.71 -0.45
C HIS A 179 11.74 -18.94 -0.08
N ASN A 180 11.58 -18.57 1.19
CA ASN A 180 10.43 -17.77 1.63
C ASN A 180 10.50 -16.37 1.00
N LYS A 181 11.69 -15.77 0.92
CA LYS A 181 11.88 -14.50 0.21
C LYS A 181 11.52 -14.58 -1.27
N GLN A 182 11.92 -15.66 -1.92
CA GLN A 182 11.59 -15.90 -3.32
C GLN A 182 10.06 -16.07 -3.52
N GLN A 183 9.38 -16.79 -2.62
CA GLN A 183 7.91 -16.92 -2.65
C GLN A 183 7.19 -15.57 -2.55
N GLU A 184 7.69 -14.65 -1.73
CA GLU A 184 7.13 -13.29 -1.64
C GLU A 184 7.29 -12.52 -2.96
N PHE A 185 8.46 -12.61 -3.59
CA PHE A 185 8.69 -11.98 -4.90
C PHE A 185 7.82 -12.59 -6.00
N GLU A 186 7.61 -13.91 -5.98
CA GLU A 186 6.75 -14.60 -6.94
C GLU A 186 5.28 -14.24 -6.74
N ALA A 187 4.84 -14.08 -5.49
CA ALA A 187 3.50 -13.60 -5.17
C ALA A 187 3.29 -12.12 -5.55
N ASP A 188 4.30 -11.27 -5.34
CA ASP A 188 4.30 -9.88 -5.82
C ASP A 188 4.21 -9.82 -7.35
N GLU A 189 5.02 -10.63 -8.04
CA GLU A 189 5.01 -10.71 -9.51
C GLU A 189 3.67 -11.21 -10.04
N PHE A 190 3.07 -12.23 -9.41
CA PHE A 190 1.73 -12.69 -9.72
C PHE A 190 0.70 -11.55 -9.59
N ALA A 191 0.70 -10.85 -8.46
CA ALA A 191 -0.23 -9.75 -8.21
C ALA A 191 -0.04 -8.60 -9.19
N ASN A 192 1.21 -8.22 -9.45
CA ASN A 192 1.56 -7.13 -10.35
C ASN A 192 1.23 -7.46 -11.81
N ASN A 193 1.39 -8.71 -12.25
CA ASN A 193 1.01 -9.11 -13.60
C ASN A 193 -0.51 -9.03 -13.82
N LEU A 194 -1.32 -9.45 -12.84
CA LEU A 194 -2.78 -9.30 -12.90
C LEU A 194 -3.22 -7.84 -12.88
N ILE A 195 -2.60 -7.02 -12.03
CA ILE A 195 -2.90 -5.59 -11.96
C ILE A 195 -2.46 -4.86 -13.22
N LYS A 196 -1.25 -5.12 -13.72
CA LYS A 196 -0.74 -4.49 -14.94
C LYS A 196 -1.54 -4.91 -16.16
N ALA A 197 -1.95 -6.18 -16.25
CA ALA A 197 -2.66 -6.74 -17.40
C ALA A 197 -2.01 -6.27 -18.73
N ASP A 198 -2.80 -5.67 -19.63
CA ASP A 198 -2.32 -5.12 -20.90
C ASP A 198 -2.01 -3.61 -20.85
N TYR A 199 -2.04 -2.99 -19.66
CA TYR A 199 -1.75 -1.57 -19.51
C TYR A 199 -0.25 -1.29 -19.59
N SER A 200 0.11 -0.24 -20.33
CA SER A 200 1.50 0.21 -20.49
C SER A 200 1.59 1.72 -20.63
N ALA A 201 2.74 2.27 -20.27
CA ALA A 201 3.08 3.66 -20.56
C ALA A 201 3.17 3.88 -22.08
N GLU A 202 2.72 5.04 -22.57
CA GLU A 202 2.76 5.35 -24.00
C GLU A 202 4.20 5.57 -24.49
N ALA A 203 4.67 4.68 -25.36
CA ALA A 203 6.00 4.78 -25.96
C ALA A 203 6.17 6.09 -26.75
N GLY A 204 7.21 6.85 -26.41
CA GLY A 204 7.53 8.12 -27.07
C GLY A 204 6.64 9.30 -26.69
N ARG A 205 5.80 9.17 -25.65
CA ARG A 205 5.08 10.31 -25.05
C ARG A 205 6.08 11.35 -24.57
N LEU A 206 5.80 12.63 -24.83
CA LEU A 206 6.60 13.73 -24.29
C LEU A 206 6.36 13.83 -22.77
N LEU A 207 7.42 13.78 -21.98
CA LEU A 207 7.34 13.93 -20.52
C LEU A 207 6.70 15.28 -20.14
N GLY A 208 5.89 15.26 -19.07
CA GLY A 208 5.11 16.40 -18.58
C GLY A 208 3.78 16.61 -19.31
N THR A 209 3.46 15.81 -20.33
CA THR A 209 2.16 15.86 -21.02
C THR A 209 1.17 14.89 -20.40
N LYS A 210 -0.12 15.26 -20.41
CA LYS A 210 -1.20 14.43 -19.84
C LYS A 210 -1.26 13.06 -20.53
N PRO A 211 -1.13 11.94 -19.79
CA PRO A 211 -1.24 10.60 -20.36
C PRO A 211 -2.63 10.28 -20.92
N LYS A 212 -2.70 9.28 -21.80
CA LYS A 212 -3.98 8.74 -22.31
C LYS A 212 -4.66 7.84 -21.25
N PRO A 213 -5.98 7.55 -21.39
CA PRO A 213 -6.72 6.78 -20.39
C PRO A 213 -6.09 5.44 -19.96
N PRO A 214 -5.46 4.62 -20.84
CA PRO A 214 -4.81 3.38 -20.41
C PRO A 214 -3.63 3.61 -19.46
N GLU A 215 -2.78 4.59 -19.75
CA GLU A 215 -1.64 4.94 -18.88
C GLU A 215 -2.12 5.58 -17.58
N ILE A 216 -3.18 6.40 -17.60
CA ILE A 216 -3.81 6.91 -16.36
C ILE A 216 -4.29 5.75 -15.48
N GLU A 217 -4.87 4.71 -16.06
CA GLU A 217 -5.31 3.54 -15.29
C GLU A 217 -4.12 2.73 -14.74
N LEU A 218 -3.03 2.59 -15.52
CA LEU A 218 -1.77 2.03 -15.02
C LEU A 218 -1.25 2.81 -13.80
N GLU A 219 -1.25 4.14 -13.86
CA GLU A 219 -0.80 5.01 -12.77
C GLU A 219 -1.65 4.83 -11.50
N ARG A 220 -2.98 4.73 -11.62
CA ARG A 220 -3.85 4.47 -10.46
C ARG A 220 -3.58 3.12 -9.82
N ARG A 221 -3.36 2.11 -10.66
CA ARG A 221 -3.05 0.74 -10.25
C ARG A 221 -1.68 0.65 -9.58
N ALA A 222 -0.68 1.30 -10.15
CA ALA A 222 0.65 1.41 -9.59
C ALA A 222 0.65 2.12 -8.24
N LEU A 223 -0.06 3.24 -8.11
CA LEU A 223 -0.22 3.93 -6.82
C LEU A 223 -0.81 3.01 -5.76
N ALA A 224 -1.86 2.25 -6.10
CA ALA A 224 -2.48 1.32 -5.17
C ALA A 224 -1.52 0.20 -4.72
N THR A 225 -0.72 -0.34 -5.65
CA THR A 225 0.34 -1.29 -5.35
C THR A 225 1.39 -0.70 -4.41
N PHE A 226 1.89 0.50 -4.69
CA PHE A 226 2.87 1.18 -3.84
C PHE A 226 2.30 1.46 -2.44
N VAL A 227 1.02 1.79 -2.34
CA VAL A 227 0.32 1.96 -1.06
C VAL A 227 0.23 0.65 -0.29
N GLY A 228 -0.08 -0.46 -0.96
CA GLY A 228 -0.05 -1.80 -0.34
C GLY A 228 1.34 -2.16 0.19
N LEU A 229 2.39 -1.99 -0.61
CA LEU A 229 3.78 -2.28 -0.21
C LEU A 229 4.28 -1.36 0.90
N THR A 230 4.04 -0.05 0.81
CA THR A 230 4.44 0.90 1.85
C THR A 230 3.66 0.71 3.15
N TRP A 231 2.41 0.23 3.08
CA TRP A 231 1.68 -0.22 4.26
C TRP A 231 2.36 -1.44 4.91
N VAL A 232 2.83 -2.42 4.13
CA VAL A 232 3.63 -3.55 4.64
C VAL A 232 4.93 -3.06 5.30
N ALA A 233 5.57 -2.02 4.76
CA ALA A 233 6.77 -1.42 5.35
C ALA A 233 6.57 -1.01 6.82
N GLN A 234 5.34 -0.63 7.22
CA GLN A 234 5.04 -0.24 8.61
C GLN A 234 5.30 -1.37 9.63
N PHE A 235 5.21 -2.64 9.21
CA PHE A 235 5.55 -3.78 10.05
C PHE A 235 7.06 -3.93 10.20
N GLU A 236 7.84 -3.67 9.14
CA GLU A 236 9.30 -3.65 9.19
C GLU A 236 9.86 -2.45 9.97
N LEU A 237 9.14 -1.32 9.95
CA LEU A 237 9.42 -0.13 10.75
C LEU A 237 9.10 -0.33 12.25
N SER A 238 8.72 -1.54 12.65
CA SER A 238 8.47 -1.89 14.04
C SER A 238 9.58 -2.80 14.57
N PRO A 239 10.07 -2.58 15.81
CA PRO A 239 11.20 -3.34 16.38
C PRO A 239 10.86 -4.80 16.79
N HIS A 240 9.91 -5.45 16.12
CA HIS A 240 9.79 -6.90 16.20
C HIS A 240 10.82 -7.47 15.25
N GLY A 241 11.86 -8.11 15.82
CA GLY A 241 13.12 -8.45 15.16
C GLY A 241 13.02 -9.09 13.78
N GLU A 242 14.15 -9.08 13.07
CA GLU A 242 14.35 -9.61 11.71
C GLU A 242 13.31 -10.66 11.30
N SER A 243 12.43 -10.32 10.37
CA SER A 243 11.87 -11.37 9.54
C SER A 243 12.99 -11.89 8.66
N SER A 244 13.67 -12.95 9.09
CA SER A 244 14.63 -13.64 8.23
C SER A 244 13.96 -14.21 6.97
N THR A 245 12.62 -14.32 6.97
CA THR A 245 11.81 -15.03 5.98
C THR A 245 11.12 -14.14 4.94
N HIS A 246 11.06 -12.82 5.12
CA HIS A 246 10.48 -11.90 4.14
C HIS A 246 11.58 -11.00 3.54
N PRO A 247 11.53 -10.66 2.24
CA PRO A 247 12.46 -9.71 1.65
C PRO A 247 12.17 -8.31 2.18
N ASP A 248 13.16 -7.43 2.17
CA ASP A 248 12.96 -6.05 2.60
C ASP A 248 12.00 -5.33 1.64
N THR A 249 11.15 -4.47 2.21
CA THR A 249 10.11 -3.78 1.45
C THR A 249 10.68 -2.91 0.33
N ALA A 250 11.87 -2.32 0.50
CA ALA A 250 12.48 -1.50 -0.55
C ALA A 250 12.83 -2.33 -1.80
N SER A 251 13.38 -3.54 -1.62
CA SER A 251 13.61 -4.49 -2.71
C SER A 251 12.31 -4.90 -3.42
N ARG A 252 11.22 -5.13 -2.66
CA ARG A 252 9.90 -5.44 -3.22
C ARG A 252 9.35 -4.28 -4.06
N ILE A 253 9.47 -3.05 -3.57
CA ILE A 253 9.07 -1.83 -4.30
C ILE A 253 9.90 -1.67 -5.58
N ALA A 254 11.23 -1.85 -5.52
CA ALA A 254 12.11 -1.72 -6.69
C ALA A 254 11.73 -2.70 -7.80
N ARG A 255 11.53 -3.99 -7.47
CA ARG A 255 11.10 -5.00 -8.47
C ARG A 255 9.72 -4.69 -9.03
N THR A 256 8.82 -4.18 -8.20
CA THR A 256 7.48 -3.76 -8.64
C THR A 256 7.56 -2.59 -9.61
N PHE A 257 8.46 -1.63 -9.35
CA PHE A 257 8.71 -0.49 -10.24
C PHE A 257 9.16 -0.94 -11.63
N GLU A 258 10.10 -1.89 -11.69
CA GLU A 258 10.57 -2.49 -12.95
C GLU A 258 9.44 -3.24 -13.69
N LEU A 259 8.64 -4.03 -12.98
CA LEU A 259 7.54 -4.79 -13.58
C LEU A 259 6.46 -3.90 -14.18
N LEU A 260 6.09 -2.82 -13.48
CA LEU A 260 5.07 -1.89 -13.94
C LEU A 260 5.53 -1.06 -15.15
N ALA A 261 6.85 -0.86 -15.31
CA ALA A 261 7.46 -0.14 -16.42
C ALA A 261 6.79 1.23 -16.65
N LEU A 262 6.72 2.00 -15.57
CA LEU A 262 6.13 3.34 -15.54
C LEU A 262 6.99 4.33 -16.33
N ALA A 263 6.38 5.42 -16.78
CA ALA A 263 7.12 6.50 -17.43
C ALA A 263 7.98 7.29 -16.42
N ASP A 264 9.03 7.96 -16.90
CA ASP A 264 9.94 8.73 -16.04
C ASP A 264 9.22 9.87 -15.26
N ASP A 265 8.14 10.42 -15.81
CA ASP A 265 7.28 11.43 -15.19
C ASP A 265 6.06 10.85 -14.47
N SER A 266 6.15 9.58 -14.05
CA SER A 266 5.06 8.84 -13.41
C SER A 266 4.50 9.52 -12.16
N PHE A 267 3.18 9.68 -12.16
CA PHE A 267 2.43 10.22 -11.02
C PHE A 267 2.57 9.34 -9.77
N SER A 268 2.46 8.02 -9.95
CA SER A 268 2.54 7.05 -8.85
C SER A 268 3.95 6.96 -8.26
N ALA A 269 4.99 7.09 -9.10
CA ALA A 269 6.38 7.19 -8.63
C ALA A 269 6.59 8.43 -7.76
N GLU A 270 6.08 9.58 -8.21
CA GLU A 270 6.16 10.83 -7.45
C GLU A 270 5.42 10.71 -6.11
N MET A 271 4.20 10.19 -6.11
CA MET A 271 3.42 9.96 -4.90
C MET A 271 4.11 8.99 -3.93
N LEU A 272 4.75 7.93 -4.43
CA LEU A 272 5.54 7.00 -3.61
C LEU A 272 6.65 7.76 -2.85
N SER A 273 7.34 8.69 -3.50
CA SER A 273 8.37 9.51 -2.84
C SER A 273 7.80 10.32 -1.66
N TYR A 274 6.56 10.81 -1.81
CA TYR A 274 5.87 11.60 -0.79
C TYR A 274 5.45 10.73 0.39
N VAL A 275 4.89 9.57 0.10
CA VAL A 275 4.47 8.60 1.12
C VAL A 275 5.65 8.12 1.94
N VAL A 276 6.76 7.76 1.29
CA VAL A 276 7.98 7.32 1.98
C VAL A 276 8.57 8.45 2.82
N LYS A 277 8.57 9.69 2.32
CA LYS A 277 8.97 10.85 3.11
C LYS A 277 8.15 10.96 4.40
N VAL A 278 6.84 10.91 4.30
CA VAL A 278 5.94 10.95 5.48
C VAL A 278 6.22 9.79 6.44
N LEU A 279 6.55 8.61 5.91
CA LEU A 279 6.83 7.41 6.69
C LEU A 279 8.05 7.52 7.58
N ILE A 280 9.15 8.07 7.07
CA ILE A 280 10.48 7.96 7.73
C ILE A 280 11.11 9.31 8.09
N ASP A 281 10.72 10.38 7.40
CA ASP A 281 11.35 11.69 7.50
C ASP A 281 10.37 12.83 7.16
N PRO A 282 9.28 12.97 7.93
CA PRO A 282 8.24 13.98 7.65
C PRO A 282 8.80 15.41 7.75
N GLU A 283 9.83 15.63 8.58
CA GLU A 283 10.46 16.95 8.79
C GLU A 283 11.63 17.24 7.83
N GLY A 284 12.17 16.23 7.14
CA GLY A 284 13.34 16.42 6.30
C GLY A 284 13.11 17.36 5.12
N GLU A 285 14.20 17.73 4.45
CA GLU A 285 14.09 18.50 3.23
C GLU A 285 13.60 17.62 2.08
N TRP A 286 12.78 18.22 1.22
CA TRP A 286 12.40 17.63 -0.05
C TRP A 286 13.62 17.45 -0.94
N PRO A 287 13.67 16.40 -1.79
CA PRO A 287 14.65 16.35 -2.86
C PRO A 287 14.54 17.65 -3.68
N PRO A 288 15.66 18.38 -3.89
CA PRO A 288 15.65 19.54 -4.76
C PRO A 288 15.16 19.15 -6.15
N ARG A 289 14.31 19.98 -6.75
CA ARG A 289 13.79 19.75 -8.11
C ARG A 289 14.90 19.62 -9.17
N GLU A 290 16.07 20.19 -8.89
CA GLU A 290 17.26 20.11 -9.74
C GLU A 290 18.07 18.80 -9.55
N ASP A 291 17.98 18.15 -8.37
CA ASP A 291 18.80 16.97 -8.02
C ASP A 291 18.07 15.63 -8.26
N SER A 292 16.76 15.64 -8.51
CA SER A 292 15.97 14.47 -8.95
C SER A 292 15.27 14.79 -10.27
N PRO A 293 15.91 14.54 -11.43
CA PRO A 293 15.44 15.07 -12.70
C PRO A 293 14.13 14.43 -13.18
N THR A 294 13.73 13.27 -12.63
CA THR A 294 12.48 12.58 -12.96
C THR A 294 11.72 12.11 -11.70
N ALA A 295 10.43 11.78 -11.86
CA ALA A 295 9.64 11.21 -10.76
C ALA A 295 10.17 9.82 -10.36
N ALA A 296 10.73 9.07 -11.32
CA ALA A 296 11.42 7.81 -11.07
C ALA A 296 12.65 7.99 -10.17
N ASP A 297 13.48 9.02 -10.40
CA ASP A 297 14.63 9.31 -9.55
C ASP A 297 14.21 9.64 -8.11
N GLY A 298 13.13 10.43 -7.96
CA GLY A 298 12.55 10.74 -6.65
C GLY A 298 12.07 9.49 -5.90
N ALA A 299 11.46 8.53 -6.61
CA ALA A 299 11.07 7.24 -6.05
C ALA A 299 12.29 6.39 -5.64
N ILE A 300 13.35 6.38 -6.46
CA ILE A 300 14.61 5.66 -6.15
C ILE A 300 15.27 6.25 -4.90
N GLU A 301 15.42 7.56 -4.81
CA GLU A 301 15.97 8.23 -3.63
C GLU A 301 15.12 7.93 -2.38
N ALA A 302 13.80 7.94 -2.51
CA ALA A 302 12.91 7.57 -1.41
C ALA A 302 13.16 6.12 -0.94
N MET A 303 13.31 5.16 -1.85
CA MET A 303 13.64 3.77 -1.50
C MET A 303 15.00 3.67 -0.81
N ILE A 304 16.02 4.40 -1.27
CA ILE A 304 17.34 4.45 -0.63
C ILE A 304 17.22 4.97 0.82
N ARG A 305 16.46 6.05 1.03
CA ARG A 305 16.20 6.59 2.37
C ARG A 305 15.47 5.60 3.27
N LEU A 306 14.46 4.88 2.74
CA LEU A 306 13.72 3.86 3.47
C LEU A 306 14.66 2.72 3.93
N THR A 307 15.48 2.20 3.02
CA THR A 307 16.45 1.14 3.32
C THR A 307 17.44 1.59 4.39
N ARG A 308 17.97 2.81 4.27
CA ARG A 308 18.90 3.39 5.26
C ARG A 308 18.22 3.52 6.62
N HIS A 309 17.01 4.08 6.68
CA HIS A 309 16.27 4.24 7.92
C HIS A 309 15.98 2.91 8.61
N ILE A 310 15.50 1.91 7.85
CA ILE A 310 15.29 0.55 8.38
C ILE A 310 16.60 -0.05 8.91
N SER A 311 17.72 0.14 8.21
CA SER A 311 19.03 -0.35 8.65
C SER A 311 19.49 0.34 9.94
N GLU A 312 19.37 1.66 10.04
CA GLU A 312 19.72 2.43 11.23
C GLU A 312 18.91 2.02 12.46
N MET A 313 17.62 1.69 12.30
CA MET A 313 16.81 1.18 13.40
C MET A 313 17.22 -0.23 13.86
N ARG A 314 17.86 -1.01 12.99
CA ARG A 314 18.30 -2.39 13.29
C ARG A 314 19.66 -2.46 13.98
N GLY A 315 20.46 -1.40 13.92
CA GLY A 315 21.80 -1.30 14.55
C GLY A 315 22.90 -1.92 13.71
#